data_AF-A0A0V1H0N3-F1
#
_entry.id   AF-A0A0V1H0N3-F1
#
_cell.length_a   1.000
_cell.length_b   1.000
_cell.length_c   1.000
_cell.angle_alpha   90.00
_cell.angle_beta   90.00
_cell.angle_gamma   90.00
#
_symmetry.space_group_name_H-M   'P 1'
#
loop_
_entity.id
_entity.type
_entity.pdbx_description
1 polymer ?
#
loop_
_entity_poly.entity_id
_entity_poly.type
_entity_poly.pdbx_seq_one_letter_code
_entity_poly.pdbx_strand_id
1 'polypeptide(L)'
;LHKWASNEPDALRAVPAEKTARGTGGCPGKTLGIFWDRNGDHLTFMEPEKIRPQGGNTKRQMLSAAACVSDPLGCLAPFLVRAKILFQSLWEKGADWDEPLPEEVERPWVNWKQELADLPLCRLPRALVPVPLELTKRIELHAFWDASERAYGEVAYLRLKTPPGSVRVNLVAAKTRVAVKRLSLPSEVTLAWVRSAACRWKPFVRNRVEEIQQLVEPACWRHCPGKSNPADLLSRGSSLKEFAESDIWAWPLKRDPSEGNPPLPPDEDQHPHCALLVSVVAHTSTDRLHPEKFSNIERMFRISALCLRFVRNCRSAAGNRRSGPLTAEELDEAEVVWVRIPKKEGFRREIETTLNVNSWRTAVLGAQSRLLQLSPYLDEAATLRVGGRLVRSHLPPSEKHPAILPSDHGITRELIVHFHLRQLHAGAAQTLATMRQRYWIA
;
A
#
# COMPACT_ATOMS: atom_id res chain seq x y z
N LEU A 1 -40.14 -10.95 -14.83
CA LEU A 1 -39.89 -11.86 -13.67
C LEU A 1 -41.17 -12.65 -13.30
N HIS A 2 -41.86 -13.28 -14.26
CA HIS A 2 -43.21 -13.85 -14.01
C HIS A 2 -43.32 -15.37 -14.24
N LYS A 3 -42.19 -16.09 -14.31
CA LYS A 3 -42.18 -17.54 -14.53
C LYS A 3 -41.72 -18.26 -13.26
N TRP A 4 -42.47 -19.27 -12.86
CA TRP A 4 -42.21 -20.11 -11.69
C TRP A 4 -41.29 -21.28 -12.04
N ALA A 5 -40.39 -21.61 -11.14
CA ALA A 5 -39.48 -22.74 -11.25
C ALA A 5 -39.35 -23.43 -9.88
N SER A 6 -39.22 -24.75 -9.89
CA SER A 6 -39.09 -25.59 -8.69
C SER A 6 -38.10 -26.71 -9.00
N ASN A 7 -37.35 -27.15 -8.00
CA ASN A 7 -36.61 -28.41 -7.99
C ASN A 7 -37.53 -29.61 -7.69
N GLU A 8 -38.74 -29.37 -7.18
CA GLU A 8 -39.79 -30.36 -6.98
C GLU A 8 -40.86 -30.20 -8.09
N PRO A 9 -40.95 -31.13 -9.06
CA PRO A 9 -41.91 -31.02 -10.18
C PRO A 9 -43.36 -30.98 -9.72
N ASP A 10 -43.66 -31.67 -8.62
CA ASP A 10 -45.02 -31.75 -8.07
C ASP A 10 -45.54 -30.42 -7.55
N ALA A 11 -44.65 -29.54 -7.07
CA ALA A 11 -44.99 -28.18 -6.65
C ALA A 11 -45.49 -27.30 -7.81
N LEU A 12 -45.20 -27.66 -9.06
CA LEU A 12 -45.60 -26.89 -10.25
C LEU A 12 -46.92 -27.38 -10.88
N ARG A 13 -47.52 -28.48 -10.39
CA ARG A 13 -48.75 -29.05 -10.96
C ARG A 13 -49.92 -28.06 -10.98
N ALA A 14 -50.01 -27.19 -9.97
CA ALA A 14 -51.06 -26.18 -9.86
C ALA A 14 -50.77 -24.88 -10.65
N VAL A 15 -49.58 -24.76 -11.25
CA VAL A 15 -49.16 -23.56 -11.98
C VAL A 15 -49.43 -23.75 -13.47
N PRO A 16 -50.11 -22.80 -14.15
CA PRO A 16 -50.31 -22.87 -15.60
C PRO A 16 -48.98 -23.01 -16.35
N ALA A 17 -48.96 -23.85 -17.39
CA ALA A 17 -47.73 -24.15 -18.15
C ALA A 17 -47.06 -22.88 -18.74
N GLU A 18 -47.86 -21.88 -19.12
CA GLU A 18 -47.42 -20.58 -19.65
C GLU A 18 -46.65 -19.75 -18.61
N LYS A 19 -46.99 -19.92 -17.33
CA LYS A 19 -46.33 -19.28 -16.18
C LYS A 19 -45.20 -20.13 -15.61
N THR A 20 -44.89 -21.27 -16.20
CA THR A 20 -43.80 -22.14 -15.75
C THR A 20 -42.56 -21.94 -16.59
N ALA A 21 -41.39 -21.83 -15.96
CA ALA A 21 -40.13 -21.70 -16.65
C ALA A 21 -39.71 -23.04 -17.31
N ARG A 22 -40.01 -23.19 -18.61
CA ARG A 22 -39.34 -24.17 -19.46
C ARG A 22 -38.00 -23.58 -19.88
N GLY A 23 -36.93 -23.91 -19.16
CA GLY A 23 -35.58 -23.54 -19.56
C GLY A 23 -35.28 -24.09 -20.96
N THR A 24 -34.69 -23.27 -21.83
CA THR A 24 -34.17 -23.71 -23.12
C THR A 24 -33.02 -24.68 -22.87
N GLY A 25 -33.09 -25.90 -23.42
CA GLY A 25 -31.97 -26.85 -23.43
C GLY A 25 -31.53 -27.39 -22.06
N GLY A 26 -32.45 -27.54 -21.10
CA GLY A 26 -32.10 -27.94 -19.73
C GLY A 26 -31.36 -26.86 -18.95
N CYS A 27 -31.22 -25.65 -19.52
CA CYS A 27 -30.45 -24.61 -18.87
C CYS A 27 -31.16 -24.03 -17.63
N PRO A 28 -30.42 -23.89 -16.53
CA PRO A 28 -30.86 -23.34 -15.26
C PRO A 28 -31.38 -21.88 -15.35
N GLY A 29 -32.32 -21.50 -14.47
CA GLY A 29 -32.81 -20.11 -14.40
C GLY A 29 -31.69 -19.15 -14.02
N LYS A 30 -31.50 -18.06 -14.79
CA LYS A 30 -30.41 -17.08 -14.60
C LYS A 30 -30.89 -15.84 -13.82
N THR A 31 -30.20 -15.50 -12.74
CA THR A 31 -30.40 -14.25 -11.98
C THR A 31 -29.04 -13.66 -11.61
N LEU A 32 -28.78 -12.40 -11.99
CA LEU A 32 -27.53 -11.69 -11.69
C LEU A 32 -26.25 -12.46 -12.06
N GLY A 33 -26.29 -13.22 -13.16
CA GLY A 33 -25.15 -14.03 -13.64
C GLY A 33 -25.00 -15.40 -12.97
N ILE A 34 -25.76 -15.68 -11.91
CA ILE A 34 -25.84 -16.99 -11.28
C ILE A 34 -26.94 -17.81 -11.96
N PHE A 35 -26.66 -19.09 -12.14
CA PHE A 35 -27.60 -20.05 -12.70
C PHE A 35 -28.02 -21.07 -11.64
N TRP A 36 -29.29 -21.43 -11.57
CA TRP A 36 -29.80 -22.47 -10.68
C TRP A 36 -30.11 -23.81 -11.37
N ASP A 37 -29.24 -24.81 -11.21
CA ASP A 37 -29.49 -26.19 -11.60
C ASP A 37 -30.57 -26.79 -10.70
N ARG A 38 -31.75 -27.00 -11.28
CA ARG A 38 -32.95 -27.50 -10.59
C ARG A 38 -32.82 -28.96 -10.19
N ASN A 39 -32.13 -29.77 -10.99
CA ASN A 39 -32.08 -31.21 -10.76
C ASN A 39 -31.16 -31.55 -9.58
N GLY A 40 -30.01 -30.87 -9.49
CA GLY A 40 -29.09 -31.00 -8.37
C GLY A 40 -29.38 -30.06 -7.19
N ASP A 41 -30.28 -29.09 -7.35
CA ASP A 41 -30.52 -27.98 -6.42
C ASP A 41 -29.25 -27.16 -6.06
N HIS A 42 -28.45 -26.86 -7.08
CA HIS A 42 -27.20 -26.12 -6.94
C HIS A 42 -27.20 -24.81 -7.74
N LEU A 43 -26.53 -23.80 -7.21
CA LEU A 43 -26.12 -22.61 -7.93
C LEU A 43 -24.81 -22.89 -8.68
N THR A 44 -24.72 -22.42 -9.92
CA THR A 44 -23.58 -22.61 -10.83
C THR A 44 -23.41 -21.39 -11.74
N PHE A 45 -22.35 -21.40 -12.55
CA PHE A 45 -21.95 -20.34 -13.45
C PHE A 45 -21.70 -20.90 -14.85
N MET A 46 -21.86 -20.08 -15.88
CA MET A 46 -21.66 -20.48 -17.27
C MET A 46 -20.59 -19.61 -17.93
N GLU A 47 -19.88 -20.16 -18.90
CA GLU A 47 -18.91 -19.43 -19.71
C GLU A 47 -19.57 -18.25 -20.43
N PRO A 48 -19.00 -17.02 -20.36
CA PRO A 48 -19.56 -15.88 -21.07
C PRO A 48 -19.32 -15.97 -22.59
N GLU A 49 -20.40 -16.00 -23.38
CA GLU A 49 -20.35 -16.10 -24.86
C GLU A 49 -19.53 -15.01 -25.58
N LYS A 50 -19.34 -13.85 -24.95
CA LYS A 50 -18.72 -12.66 -25.57
C LYS A 50 -17.20 -12.63 -25.43
N ILE A 51 -16.60 -13.52 -24.65
CA ILE A 51 -15.16 -13.48 -24.36
C ILE A 51 -14.43 -14.41 -25.32
N ARG A 52 -13.63 -13.84 -26.23
CA ARG A 52 -12.80 -14.63 -27.14
C ARG A 52 -11.45 -14.95 -26.50
N PRO A 53 -11.02 -16.23 -26.47
CA PRO A 53 -9.70 -16.61 -25.94
C PRO A 53 -8.54 -15.95 -26.70
N GLN A 54 -8.68 -15.79 -28.01
CA GLN A 54 -7.62 -15.34 -28.95
C GLN A 54 -7.73 -13.87 -29.39
N GLY A 55 -8.58 -13.05 -28.75
CA GLY A 55 -8.64 -11.62 -29.05
C GLY A 55 -7.37 -10.87 -28.59
N GLY A 56 -7.19 -9.64 -29.07
CA GLY A 56 -6.21 -8.72 -28.49
C GLY A 56 -6.35 -8.66 -26.98
N ASN A 57 -5.22 -8.48 -26.29
CA ASN A 57 -5.18 -8.37 -24.84
C ASN A 57 -4.82 -6.93 -24.51
N THR A 58 -5.82 -6.11 -24.25
CA THR A 58 -5.64 -4.76 -23.70
C THR A 58 -6.22 -4.66 -22.30
N LYS A 59 -5.80 -3.63 -21.57
CA LYS A 59 -6.33 -3.30 -20.24
C LYS A 59 -7.85 -3.10 -20.26
N ARG A 60 -8.40 -2.48 -21.32
CA ARG A 60 -9.86 -2.31 -21.51
C ARG A 60 -10.58 -3.64 -21.64
N GLN A 61 -10.06 -4.54 -22.48
CA GLN A 61 -10.65 -5.87 -22.69
C GLN A 61 -10.57 -6.71 -21.43
N MET A 62 -9.49 -6.59 -20.67
CA MET A 62 -9.32 -7.26 -19.40
C MET A 62 -10.39 -6.89 -18.38
N LEU A 63 -10.66 -5.59 -18.20
CA LEU A 63 -11.73 -5.10 -17.34
C LEU A 63 -13.11 -5.56 -17.84
N SER A 64 -13.35 -5.45 -19.14
CA SER A 64 -14.61 -5.87 -19.76
C SER A 64 -14.90 -7.36 -19.52
N ALA A 65 -13.90 -8.22 -19.73
CA ALA A 65 -14.01 -9.65 -19.51
C ALA A 65 -14.25 -10.01 -18.04
N ALA A 66 -13.48 -9.41 -17.11
CA ALA A 66 -13.69 -9.63 -15.68
C ALA A 66 -15.08 -9.15 -15.20
N ALA A 67 -15.57 -8.03 -15.74
CA ALA A 67 -16.89 -7.49 -15.42
C ALA A 67 -18.06 -8.31 -16.00
N CYS A 68 -17.83 -9.11 -17.04
CA CYS A 68 -18.85 -10.03 -17.56
C CYS A 68 -19.18 -11.17 -16.60
N VAL A 69 -18.28 -11.49 -15.67
CA VAL A 69 -18.47 -12.51 -14.65
C VAL A 69 -19.08 -11.85 -13.42
N SER A 70 -20.40 -11.99 -13.26
CA SER A 70 -21.14 -11.45 -12.12
C SER A 70 -21.14 -12.46 -10.97
N ASP A 71 -20.66 -12.03 -9.82
CA ASP A 71 -20.52 -12.84 -8.60
C ASP A 71 -21.04 -12.08 -7.37
N PRO A 72 -22.36 -11.97 -7.20
CA PRO A 72 -22.94 -11.20 -6.10
C PRO A 72 -22.75 -11.85 -4.73
N LEU A 73 -22.51 -13.17 -4.68
CA LEU A 73 -22.31 -13.92 -3.44
C LEU A 73 -20.83 -14.13 -3.08
N GLY A 74 -19.89 -13.84 -3.99
CA GLY A 74 -18.46 -14.02 -3.77
C GLY A 74 -17.95 -15.44 -4.01
N CYS A 75 -18.75 -16.28 -4.64
CA CYS A 75 -18.46 -17.67 -4.93
C CYS A 75 -17.28 -17.83 -5.89
N LEU A 76 -17.06 -16.85 -6.75
CA LEU A 76 -15.93 -16.80 -7.67
C LEU A 76 -14.86 -15.83 -7.17
N ALA A 77 -14.93 -15.37 -5.92
CA ALA A 77 -14.02 -14.36 -5.41
C ALA A 77 -12.53 -14.76 -5.46
N PRO A 78 -12.12 -16.02 -5.17
CA PRO A 78 -10.74 -16.48 -5.36
C PRO A 78 -10.28 -16.45 -6.83
N PHE A 79 -11.20 -16.70 -7.77
CA PHE A 79 -10.91 -16.63 -9.20
C PHE A 79 -10.82 -15.18 -9.69
N LEU A 80 -11.80 -14.35 -9.32
CA LEU A 80 -11.89 -12.94 -9.76
C LEU A 80 -10.81 -12.05 -9.15
N VAL A 81 -10.33 -12.35 -7.93
CA VAL A 81 -9.27 -11.55 -7.31
C VAL A 81 -7.97 -11.59 -8.13
N ARG A 82 -7.67 -12.69 -8.82
CA ARG A 82 -6.49 -12.80 -9.72
C ARG A 82 -6.56 -11.76 -10.82
N ALA A 83 -7.70 -11.62 -11.49
CA ALA A 83 -7.91 -10.58 -12.49
C ALA A 83 -7.80 -9.16 -11.90
N LYS A 84 -8.36 -8.91 -10.72
CA LYS A 84 -8.27 -7.60 -10.04
C LYS A 84 -6.82 -7.25 -9.67
N ILE A 85 -6.03 -8.21 -9.21
CA ILE A 85 -4.62 -8.03 -8.87
C ILE A 85 -3.79 -7.75 -10.13
N LEU A 86 -4.00 -8.51 -11.22
CA LEU A 86 -3.35 -8.22 -12.50
C LEU A 86 -3.70 -6.80 -12.97
N PHE A 87 -4.95 -6.37 -12.80
CA PHE A 87 -5.40 -5.04 -13.22
C PHE A 87 -4.73 -3.93 -12.41
N GLN A 88 -4.58 -4.13 -11.10
CA GLN A 88 -3.80 -3.23 -10.26
C GLN A 88 -2.34 -3.12 -10.73
N SER A 89 -1.71 -4.24 -11.10
CA SER A 89 -0.32 -4.21 -11.57
C SER A 89 -0.14 -3.38 -12.85
N LEU A 90 -1.14 -3.35 -13.74
CA LEU A 90 -1.15 -2.49 -14.93
C LEU A 90 -1.29 -1.01 -14.57
N TRP A 91 -2.06 -0.69 -13.53
CA TRP A 91 -2.16 0.68 -13.01
C TRP A 91 -0.85 1.16 -12.40
N GLU A 92 -0.19 0.32 -11.60
CA GLU A 92 1.12 0.63 -11.00
C GLU A 92 2.20 0.90 -12.05
N LYS A 93 2.11 0.23 -13.21
CA LYS A 93 3.03 0.40 -14.35
C LYS A 93 2.66 1.54 -15.30
N GLY A 94 1.51 2.20 -15.10
CA GLY A 94 1.07 3.29 -15.98
C GLY A 94 0.63 2.87 -17.38
N ALA A 95 0.21 1.62 -17.59
CA ALA A 95 -0.21 1.12 -18.90
C ALA A 95 -1.51 1.80 -19.39
N ASP A 96 -1.58 2.14 -20.69
CA ASP A 96 -2.77 2.73 -21.31
C ASP A 96 -3.88 1.67 -21.52
N TRP A 97 -5.10 2.13 -21.81
CA TRP A 97 -6.31 1.32 -21.95
C TRP A 97 -6.28 0.38 -23.15
N ASP A 98 -5.73 0.85 -24.26
CA ASP A 98 -5.80 0.18 -25.56
C ASP A 98 -4.42 -0.34 -26.04
N GLU A 99 -3.39 -0.20 -25.20
CA GLU A 99 -2.08 -0.81 -25.41
C GLU A 99 -2.09 -2.33 -25.16
N PRO A 100 -1.24 -3.09 -25.87
CA PRO A 100 -1.06 -4.51 -25.60
C PRO A 100 -0.55 -4.74 -24.17
N LEU A 101 -1.04 -5.78 -23.51
CA LEU A 101 -0.58 -6.15 -22.17
C LEU A 101 0.92 -6.51 -22.19
N PRO A 102 1.70 -6.07 -21.18
CA PRO A 102 3.07 -6.56 -21.00
C PRO A 102 3.08 -8.08 -20.83
N GLU A 103 4.13 -8.74 -21.32
CA GLU A 103 4.26 -10.21 -21.32
C GLU A 103 4.04 -10.84 -19.93
N GLU A 104 4.51 -10.17 -18.88
CA GLU A 104 4.34 -10.57 -17.48
C GLU A 104 2.87 -10.65 -17.02
N VAL A 105 1.99 -9.84 -17.61
CA VAL A 105 0.55 -9.81 -17.30
C VAL A 105 -0.24 -10.61 -18.31
N GLU A 106 0.20 -10.61 -19.57
CA GLU A 106 -0.47 -11.30 -20.66
C GLU A 106 -0.56 -12.81 -20.42
N ARG A 107 0.54 -13.47 -20.03
CA ARG A 107 0.53 -14.92 -19.77
C ARG A 107 -0.46 -15.31 -18.65
N PRO A 108 -0.40 -14.72 -17.43
CA PRO A 108 -1.41 -14.97 -16.40
C PRO A 108 -2.85 -14.64 -16.84
N TRP A 109 -3.03 -13.59 -17.65
CA TRP A 109 -4.33 -13.18 -18.15
C TRP A 109 -4.92 -14.18 -19.14
N VAL A 110 -4.13 -14.68 -20.08
CA VAL A 110 -4.56 -15.71 -21.03
C VAL A 110 -4.96 -16.99 -20.29
N ASN A 111 -4.17 -17.41 -19.29
CA ASN A 111 -4.53 -18.55 -18.44
C ASN A 111 -5.85 -18.32 -17.72
N TRP A 112 -6.05 -17.15 -17.13
CA TRP A 112 -7.30 -16.79 -16.47
C TRP A 112 -8.51 -16.84 -17.43
N LYS A 113 -8.36 -16.40 -18.68
CA LYS A 113 -9.42 -16.49 -19.70
C LYS A 113 -9.75 -17.94 -20.06
N GLN A 114 -8.75 -18.81 -20.18
CA GLN A 114 -8.97 -20.23 -20.50
C GLN A 114 -9.78 -20.95 -19.42
N GLU A 115 -9.59 -20.56 -18.15
CA GLU A 115 -10.34 -21.10 -17.02
C GLU A 115 -11.84 -20.71 -17.04
N LEU A 116 -12.29 -19.75 -17.85
CA LEU A 116 -13.71 -19.40 -17.94
C LEU A 116 -14.60 -20.57 -18.38
N ALA A 117 -14.05 -21.50 -19.16
CA ALA A 117 -14.72 -22.75 -19.54
C ALA A 117 -14.98 -23.67 -18.33
N ASP A 118 -14.21 -23.51 -17.24
CA ASP A 118 -14.32 -24.29 -16.01
C ASP A 118 -15.32 -23.68 -15.00
N LEU A 119 -15.96 -22.54 -15.31
CA LEU A 119 -16.99 -21.92 -14.44
C LEU A 119 -18.09 -22.88 -13.98
N PRO A 120 -18.60 -23.82 -14.82
CA PRO A 120 -19.62 -24.79 -14.40
C PRO A 120 -19.15 -25.80 -13.34
N LEU A 121 -17.84 -25.90 -13.08
CA LEU A 121 -17.30 -26.71 -11.98
C LEU A 121 -17.65 -26.12 -10.62
N CYS A 122 -17.84 -24.79 -10.52
CA CYS A 122 -18.29 -24.15 -9.30
C CYS A 122 -19.77 -24.48 -9.04
N ARG A 123 -20.01 -25.32 -8.05
CA ARG A 123 -21.35 -25.74 -7.62
C ARG A 123 -21.54 -25.47 -6.14
N LEU A 124 -22.62 -24.75 -5.82
CA LEU A 124 -22.95 -24.39 -4.46
C LEU A 124 -24.36 -24.85 -4.11
N PRO A 125 -24.61 -25.48 -2.97
CA PRO A 125 -25.97 -25.74 -2.51
C PRO A 125 -26.77 -24.45 -2.49
N ARG A 126 -27.94 -24.43 -3.14
CA ARG A 126 -28.81 -23.24 -3.14
C ARG A 126 -29.36 -22.95 -1.74
N ALA A 127 -29.74 -23.99 -1.02
CA ALA A 127 -30.34 -23.85 0.31
C ALA A 127 -29.27 -23.72 1.40
N LEU A 128 -29.24 -22.56 2.08
CA LEU A 128 -28.38 -22.34 3.24
C LEU A 128 -28.74 -23.25 4.43
N VAL A 129 -30.02 -23.60 4.56
CA VAL A 129 -30.53 -24.52 5.58
C VAL A 129 -31.35 -25.61 4.89
N PRO A 130 -30.70 -26.71 4.44
CA PRO A 130 -31.38 -27.79 3.71
C PRO A 130 -32.02 -28.82 4.66
N VAL A 131 -32.42 -28.39 5.86
CA VAL A 131 -33.08 -29.21 6.88
C VAL A 131 -34.18 -28.38 7.55
N PRO A 132 -35.25 -29.02 8.04
CA PRO A 132 -36.23 -28.33 8.87
C PRO A 132 -35.58 -27.67 10.09
N LEU A 133 -35.99 -26.43 10.39
CA LEU A 133 -35.46 -25.67 11.52
C LEU A 133 -35.71 -26.37 12.85
N GLU A 134 -36.84 -27.09 12.98
CA GLU A 134 -37.20 -27.90 14.16
C GLU A 134 -36.17 -29.00 14.47
N LEU A 135 -35.50 -29.51 13.44
CA LEU A 135 -34.45 -30.53 13.57
C LEU A 135 -33.07 -29.91 13.78
N THR A 136 -32.96 -28.59 13.80
CA THR A 136 -31.68 -27.89 13.93
C THR A 136 -31.48 -27.46 15.37
N LYS A 137 -30.54 -28.10 16.08
CA LYS A 137 -30.23 -27.78 17.48
C LYS A 137 -29.48 -26.46 17.62
N ARG A 138 -28.61 -26.14 16.65
CA ARG A 138 -27.77 -24.93 16.70
C ARG A 138 -27.44 -24.45 15.30
N ILE A 139 -27.51 -23.13 15.13
CA ILE A 139 -27.11 -22.41 13.94
C ILE A 139 -26.01 -21.43 14.35
N GLU A 140 -24.87 -21.47 13.69
CA GLU A 140 -23.73 -20.61 13.97
C GLU A 140 -23.25 -19.96 12.67
N LEU A 141 -22.95 -18.67 12.71
CA LEU A 141 -22.28 -17.97 11.62
C LEU A 141 -20.78 -17.91 11.92
N HIS A 142 -19.96 -18.44 11.02
CA HIS A 142 -18.49 -18.43 11.14
C HIS A 142 -17.92 -17.60 10.02
N ALA A 143 -17.28 -16.47 10.36
CA ALA A 143 -16.61 -15.60 9.41
C ALA A 143 -15.09 -15.74 9.58
N PHE A 144 -14.39 -15.76 8.45
CA PHE A 144 -12.95 -15.85 8.36
C PHE A 144 -12.44 -14.71 7.49
N TRP A 145 -11.29 -14.17 7.86
CA TRP A 145 -10.62 -13.09 7.16
C TRP A 145 -9.15 -13.43 7.00
N ASP A 146 -8.58 -13.01 5.88
CA ASP A 146 -7.15 -13.10 5.63
C ASP A 146 -6.69 -11.92 4.78
N ALA A 147 -5.45 -11.50 4.98
CA ALA A 147 -4.84 -10.40 4.24
C ALA A 147 -3.44 -10.77 3.79
N SER A 148 -3.24 -10.77 2.47
CA SER A 148 -1.93 -10.86 1.83
C SER A 148 -1.46 -9.46 1.41
N GLU A 149 -0.21 -9.37 0.93
CA GLU A 149 0.34 -8.12 0.39
C GLU A 149 -0.41 -7.63 -0.87
N ARG A 150 -1.16 -8.51 -1.54
CA ARG A 150 -1.80 -8.22 -2.83
C ARG A 150 -3.31 -8.07 -2.72
N ALA A 151 -3.95 -8.80 -1.82
CA ALA A 151 -5.38 -8.72 -1.59
C ALA A 151 -5.76 -9.21 -0.19
N TYR A 152 -6.94 -8.83 0.27
CA TYR A 152 -7.57 -9.39 1.46
C TYR A 152 -8.92 -10.00 1.10
N GLY A 153 -9.25 -11.04 1.82
CA GLY A 153 -10.42 -11.88 1.61
C GLY A 153 -11.21 -12.06 2.90
N GLU A 154 -12.52 -12.16 2.77
CA GLU A 154 -13.43 -12.53 3.84
C GLU A 154 -14.41 -13.58 3.31
N VAL A 155 -14.70 -14.60 4.13
CA VAL A 155 -15.68 -15.63 3.81
C VAL A 155 -16.51 -15.97 5.05
N ALA A 156 -17.83 -16.08 4.87
CA ALA A 156 -18.78 -16.41 5.91
C ALA A 156 -19.49 -17.72 5.60
N TYR A 157 -19.58 -18.59 6.60
CA TYR A 157 -20.23 -19.89 6.54
C TYR A 157 -21.34 -20.00 7.58
N LEU A 158 -22.42 -20.68 7.20
CA LEU A 158 -23.46 -21.09 8.11
C LEU A 158 -23.22 -22.54 8.52
N ARG A 159 -22.99 -22.76 9.82
CA ARG A 159 -22.81 -24.07 10.42
C ARG A 159 -24.07 -24.51 11.16
N LEU A 160 -24.58 -25.68 10.80
CA LEU A 160 -25.78 -26.28 11.33
C LEU A 160 -25.41 -27.55 12.11
N LYS A 161 -25.92 -27.69 13.33
CA LYS A 161 -25.84 -28.94 14.11
C LYS A 161 -27.24 -29.56 14.21
N THR A 162 -27.40 -30.78 13.69
CA THR A 162 -28.64 -31.57 13.78
C THR A 162 -28.44 -32.83 14.64
N PRO A 163 -29.47 -33.36 15.32
CA PRO A 163 -29.41 -34.69 15.92
C PRO A 163 -29.20 -35.75 14.81
N PRO A 164 -28.39 -36.81 15.03
CA PRO A 164 -27.72 -37.25 16.26
C PRO A 164 -26.32 -36.62 16.50
N GLY A 165 -25.99 -35.50 15.85
CA GLY A 165 -24.68 -34.84 15.94
C GLY A 165 -24.10 -34.44 14.58
N SER A 166 -24.83 -34.65 13.49
CA SER A 166 -24.40 -34.28 12.15
C SER A 166 -24.18 -32.77 12.05
N VAL A 167 -23.03 -32.39 11.51
CA VAL A 167 -22.69 -31.01 11.21
C VAL A 167 -22.84 -30.80 9.71
N ARG A 168 -23.43 -29.69 9.31
CA ARG A 168 -23.44 -29.22 7.92
C ARG A 168 -22.91 -27.80 7.87
N VAL A 169 -22.12 -27.49 6.86
CA VAL A 169 -21.55 -26.16 6.64
C VAL A 169 -21.90 -25.72 5.23
N ASN A 170 -22.46 -24.53 5.09
CA ASN A 170 -22.81 -23.95 3.80
C ASN A 170 -22.20 -22.55 3.70
N LEU A 171 -21.63 -22.23 2.54
CA LEU A 171 -21.20 -20.86 2.22
C LEU A 171 -22.39 -19.91 2.28
N VAL A 172 -22.23 -18.78 2.96
CA VAL A 172 -23.20 -17.68 2.93
C VAL A 172 -22.77 -16.64 1.90
N ALA A 173 -21.56 -16.11 2.06
CA ALA A 173 -20.99 -15.12 1.17
C ALA A 173 -19.47 -15.05 1.30
N ALA A 174 -18.82 -14.54 0.28
CA ALA A 174 -17.40 -14.23 0.27
C ALA A 174 -17.17 -12.85 -0.36
N LYS A 175 -16.01 -12.25 -0.06
CA LYS A 175 -15.63 -10.97 -0.63
C LYS A 175 -14.13 -10.84 -0.72
N THR A 176 -13.65 -10.29 -1.82
CA THR A 176 -12.23 -9.97 -2.02
C THR A 176 -12.03 -8.53 -2.41
N ARG A 177 -10.94 -7.95 -1.91
CA ARG A 177 -10.47 -6.62 -2.28
C ARG A 177 -8.97 -6.62 -2.46
N VAL A 178 -8.50 -5.85 -3.43
CA VAL A 178 -7.07 -5.69 -3.70
C VAL A 178 -6.47 -4.78 -2.62
N ALA A 179 -5.26 -5.10 -2.18
CA ALA A 179 -4.54 -4.34 -1.18
C ALA A 179 -3.94 -3.08 -1.83
N VAL A 180 -4.34 -1.90 -1.35
CA VAL A 180 -3.84 -0.61 -1.85
C VAL A 180 -2.39 -0.36 -1.41
N LYS A 181 -1.98 -0.97 -0.29
CA LYS A 181 -0.61 -0.91 0.24
C LYS A 181 -0.14 -2.33 0.54
N ARG A 182 1.12 -2.62 0.20
CA ARG A 182 1.78 -3.90 0.49
C ARG A 182 2.22 -3.95 1.94
N LEU A 183 1.25 -4.12 2.83
CA LEU A 183 1.43 -4.22 4.27
C LEU A 183 0.70 -5.49 4.73
N SER A 184 1.43 -6.40 5.38
CA SER A 184 0.88 -7.55 6.06
C SER A 184 1.15 -7.43 7.55
N LEU A 185 0.15 -7.79 8.37
CA LEU A 185 0.29 -7.90 9.82
C LEU A 185 0.02 -9.36 10.21
N PRO A 186 0.76 -9.92 11.17
CA PRO A 186 0.42 -11.24 11.70
C PRO A 186 -1.01 -11.25 12.28
N SER A 187 -1.75 -12.31 12.01
CA SER A 187 -3.12 -12.54 12.51
C SER A 187 -3.21 -12.46 14.04
N GLU A 188 -2.17 -12.93 14.74
CA GLU A 188 -2.07 -12.92 16.20
C GLU A 188 -2.01 -11.49 16.78
N VAL A 189 -1.28 -10.58 16.12
CA VAL A 189 -1.21 -9.17 16.53
C VAL A 189 -2.57 -8.50 16.38
N THR A 190 -3.25 -8.76 15.25
CA THR A 190 -4.59 -8.21 15.00
C THR A 190 -5.61 -8.75 16.01
N LEU A 191 -5.52 -10.05 16.34
CA LEU A 191 -6.36 -10.66 17.37
C LEU A 191 -6.11 -10.01 18.74
N ALA A 192 -4.84 -9.74 19.09
CA ALA A 192 -4.50 -9.06 20.34
C ALA A 192 -5.11 -7.66 20.43
N TRP A 193 -5.11 -6.91 19.32
CA TRP A 193 -5.74 -5.58 19.28
C TRP A 193 -7.24 -5.65 19.50
N VAL A 194 -7.94 -6.56 18.82
CA VAL A 194 -9.40 -6.72 18.91
C VAL A 194 -9.83 -7.22 20.28
N ARG A 195 -8.99 -8.04 20.95
CA ARG A 195 -9.30 -8.57 22.28
C ARG A 195 -8.97 -7.62 23.43
N SER A 196 -8.19 -6.58 23.19
CA SER A 196 -7.75 -5.62 24.20
C SER A 196 -8.66 -4.38 24.26
N ALA A 197 -8.64 -3.66 25.38
CA ALA A 197 -9.39 -2.40 25.50
C ALA A 197 -8.94 -1.38 24.44
N ALA A 198 -9.87 -0.91 23.61
CA ALA A 198 -9.55 -0.06 22.47
C ALA A 198 -8.84 1.25 22.85
N CYS A 199 -9.12 1.77 24.05
CA CYS A 199 -8.51 2.98 24.60
C CYS A 199 -6.98 2.90 24.73
N ARG A 200 -6.39 1.70 24.74
CA ARG A 200 -4.94 1.49 24.75
C ARG A 200 -4.27 1.93 23.44
N TRP A 201 -5.02 1.95 22.34
CA TRP A 201 -4.48 2.19 21.01
C TRP A 201 -4.51 3.67 20.61
N LYS A 202 -3.62 4.03 19.68
CA LYS A 202 -3.63 5.34 19.00
C LYS A 202 -4.97 5.54 18.27
N PRO A 203 -5.44 6.79 18.07
CA PRO A 203 -6.77 7.08 17.53
C PRO A 203 -7.14 6.29 16.27
N PHE A 204 -6.20 6.12 15.33
CA PHE A 204 -6.46 5.36 14.10
C PHE A 204 -6.86 3.91 14.38
N VAL A 205 -6.11 3.20 15.22
CA VAL A 205 -6.38 1.78 15.56
C VAL A 205 -7.55 1.68 16.53
N ARG A 206 -7.60 2.55 17.54
CA ARG A 206 -8.69 2.64 18.53
C ARG A 206 -10.05 2.69 17.85
N ASN A 207 -10.26 3.62 16.93
CA ASN A 207 -11.56 3.82 16.30
C ASN A 207 -12.04 2.57 15.54
N ARG A 208 -11.13 1.79 14.91
CA ARG A 208 -11.50 0.53 14.24
C ARG A 208 -11.77 -0.59 15.23
N VAL A 209 -10.96 -0.69 16.29
CA VAL A 209 -11.18 -1.68 17.34
C VAL A 209 -12.50 -1.41 18.06
N GLU A 210 -12.85 -0.16 18.35
CA GLU A 210 -14.14 0.22 18.94
C GLU A 210 -15.32 -0.19 18.04
N GLU A 211 -15.25 0.09 16.74
CA GLU A 211 -16.28 -0.33 15.77
C GLU A 211 -16.45 -1.85 15.75
N ILE A 212 -15.34 -2.59 15.73
CA ILE A 212 -15.36 -4.06 15.78
C ILE A 212 -16.01 -4.57 17.08
N GLN A 213 -15.62 -4.00 18.23
CA GLN A 213 -16.10 -4.41 19.55
C GLN A 213 -17.57 -4.04 19.79
N GLN A 214 -18.09 -3.02 19.11
CA GLN A 214 -19.51 -2.67 19.12
C GLN A 214 -20.38 -3.69 18.35
N LEU A 215 -19.80 -4.37 17.35
CA LEU A 215 -20.51 -5.34 16.51
C LEU A 215 -20.42 -6.77 17.06
N VAL A 216 -19.26 -7.16 17.59
CA VAL A 216 -18.98 -8.53 18.03
C VAL A 216 -18.16 -8.51 19.31
N GLU A 217 -18.62 -9.26 20.31
CA GLU A 217 -17.92 -9.41 21.57
C GLU A 217 -16.47 -9.89 21.38
N PRO A 218 -15.48 -9.30 22.06
CA PRO A 218 -14.06 -9.70 21.97
C PRO A 218 -13.81 -11.21 22.17
N ALA A 219 -14.62 -11.88 22.98
CA ALA A 219 -14.49 -13.31 23.28
C ALA A 219 -14.84 -14.22 22.09
N CYS A 220 -15.58 -13.72 21.10
CA CYS A 220 -15.95 -14.47 19.91
C CYS A 220 -14.82 -14.57 18.87
N TRP A 221 -13.79 -13.73 18.98
CA TRP A 221 -12.66 -13.69 18.05
C TRP A 221 -11.65 -14.78 18.34
N ARG A 222 -11.25 -15.51 17.29
CA ARG A 222 -10.31 -16.64 17.39
C ARG A 222 -9.18 -16.54 16.38
N HIS A 223 -8.03 -17.13 16.72
CA HIS A 223 -6.92 -17.30 15.78
C HIS A 223 -7.18 -18.52 14.88
N CYS A 224 -6.96 -18.36 13.58
CA CYS A 224 -6.95 -19.46 12.63
C CYS A 224 -5.59 -19.48 11.90
N PRO A 225 -4.80 -20.56 11.97
CA PRO A 225 -3.54 -20.66 11.25
C PRO A 225 -3.76 -20.51 9.73
N GLY A 226 -2.87 -19.77 9.04
CA GLY A 226 -3.06 -19.42 7.62
C GLY A 226 -3.29 -20.60 6.68
N LYS A 227 -2.56 -21.72 6.83
CA LYS A 227 -2.78 -22.94 6.03
C LYS A 227 -4.14 -23.60 6.27
N SER A 228 -4.72 -23.37 7.43
CA SER A 228 -6.04 -23.85 7.74
C SER A 228 -7.10 -22.83 7.36
N ASN A 229 -6.84 -21.52 7.33
CA ASN A 229 -7.80 -20.43 7.11
C ASN A 229 -8.40 -20.43 5.68
N PRO A 230 -9.74 -20.49 5.50
CA PRO A 230 -10.31 -20.57 4.16
C PRO A 230 -10.22 -19.24 3.41
N ALA A 231 -10.03 -18.13 4.14
CA ALA A 231 -9.83 -16.82 3.56
C ALA A 231 -8.45 -16.64 2.90
N ASP A 232 -7.46 -17.51 3.17
CA ASP A 232 -6.13 -17.45 2.54
C ASP A 232 -6.24 -17.62 1.01
N LEU A 233 -7.12 -18.51 0.56
CA LEU A 233 -7.39 -18.70 -0.88
C LEU A 233 -8.10 -17.49 -1.51
N LEU A 234 -8.86 -16.73 -0.72
CA LEU A 234 -9.46 -15.47 -1.17
C LEU A 234 -8.42 -14.34 -1.25
N SER A 235 -7.46 -14.29 -0.32
CA SER A 235 -6.43 -13.25 -0.28
C SER A 235 -5.29 -13.48 -1.30
N ARG A 236 -5.04 -14.73 -1.69
CA ARG A 236 -4.04 -15.12 -2.70
C ARG A 236 -4.61 -15.32 -4.10
N GLY A 237 -5.86 -15.78 -4.17
CA GLY A 237 -6.53 -16.23 -5.38
C GLY A 237 -6.22 -17.69 -5.72
N SER A 238 -7.08 -18.30 -6.52
CA SER A 238 -6.99 -19.70 -6.95
C SER A 238 -7.54 -19.89 -8.36
N SER A 239 -7.13 -20.97 -9.05
CA SER A 239 -7.78 -21.40 -10.29
C SER A 239 -9.12 -22.07 -10.06
N LEU A 240 -10.00 -22.08 -11.06
CA LEU A 240 -11.32 -22.71 -10.91
C LEU A 240 -11.24 -24.22 -10.66
N LYS A 241 -10.22 -24.90 -11.21
CA LYS A 241 -9.98 -26.33 -10.98
C LYS A 241 -9.50 -26.61 -9.56
N GLU A 242 -8.44 -25.93 -9.13
CA GLU A 242 -7.94 -26.05 -7.75
C GLU A 242 -9.04 -25.72 -6.75
N PHE A 243 -9.81 -24.68 -7.03
CA PHE A 243 -10.93 -24.28 -6.21
C PHE A 243 -12.06 -25.31 -6.18
N ALA A 244 -12.37 -25.97 -7.30
CA ALA A 244 -13.37 -27.05 -7.35
C ALA A 244 -12.91 -28.33 -6.61
N GLU A 245 -11.60 -28.58 -6.59
CA GLU A 245 -10.98 -29.69 -5.85
C GLU A 245 -10.77 -29.36 -4.37
N SER A 246 -10.86 -28.08 -3.99
CA SER A 246 -10.61 -27.63 -2.63
C SER A 246 -11.81 -27.85 -1.70
N ASP A 247 -11.52 -28.24 -0.46
CA ASP A 247 -12.52 -28.35 0.61
C ASP A 247 -12.92 -26.98 1.20
N ILE A 248 -12.59 -25.85 0.57
CA ILE A 248 -12.86 -24.50 1.11
C ILE A 248 -14.35 -24.31 1.39
N TRP A 249 -15.23 -24.79 0.51
CA TRP A 249 -16.68 -24.71 0.72
C TRP A 249 -17.19 -25.68 1.77
N ALA A 250 -16.44 -26.74 2.01
CA ALA A 250 -16.71 -27.76 3.00
C ALA A 250 -15.73 -27.63 4.18
N TRP A 251 -15.46 -26.40 4.63
CA TRP A 251 -14.57 -26.09 5.77
C TRP A 251 -14.58 -27.26 6.75
N PRO A 252 -13.41 -27.85 7.09
CA PRO A 252 -13.36 -29.17 7.69
C PRO A 252 -14.34 -29.25 8.84
N LEU A 253 -15.33 -30.11 8.63
CA LEU A 253 -16.40 -30.56 9.53
C LEU A 253 -15.90 -31.06 10.90
N LYS A 254 -14.62 -30.86 11.24
CA LYS A 254 -13.86 -31.62 12.22
C LYS A 254 -13.24 -30.82 13.37
N ARG A 255 -13.24 -29.48 13.36
CA ARG A 255 -12.74 -28.71 14.52
C ARG A 255 -13.88 -28.02 15.25
N ASP A 256 -14.10 -28.43 16.50
CA ASP A 256 -14.85 -27.59 17.42
C ASP A 256 -13.98 -26.36 17.72
N PRO A 257 -14.53 -25.14 17.69
CA PRO A 257 -13.76 -23.90 17.89
C PRO A 257 -13.06 -23.81 19.25
N SER A 258 -13.26 -24.77 20.16
CA SER A 258 -12.74 -24.80 21.53
C SER A 258 -11.24 -25.03 21.66
N GLU A 259 -10.50 -25.30 20.58
CA GLU A 259 -9.04 -25.19 20.61
C GLU A 259 -8.68 -23.73 20.95
N GLY A 260 -8.09 -23.53 22.13
CA GLY A 260 -7.88 -22.22 22.72
C GLY A 260 -7.06 -21.30 21.83
N ASN A 261 -7.34 -20.00 21.92
CA ASN A 261 -6.49 -19.00 21.30
C ASN A 261 -5.07 -19.08 21.88
N PRO A 262 -4.02 -18.85 21.08
CA PRO A 262 -2.69 -18.67 21.62
C PRO A 262 -2.72 -17.57 22.70
N PRO A 263 -1.86 -17.68 23.73
CA PRO A 263 -1.74 -16.63 24.73
C PRO A 263 -1.46 -15.30 24.03
N LEU A 264 -2.10 -14.23 24.53
CA LEU A 264 -1.87 -12.90 23.99
C LEU A 264 -0.38 -12.58 24.06
N PRO A 265 0.22 -12.01 23.01
CA PRO A 265 1.62 -11.62 23.05
C PRO A 265 1.86 -10.61 24.18
N PRO A 266 3.08 -10.60 24.78
CA PRO A 266 3.47 -9.63 25.80
C PRO A 266 3.21 -8.18 25.34
N ASP A 267 2.99 -7.26 26.28
CA ASP A 267 2.63 -5.86 25.97
C ASP A 267 3.66 -5.13 25.07
N GLU A 268 4.92 -5.57 25.09
CA GLU A 268 5.99 -5.04 24.23
C GLU A 268 5.84 -5.47 22.76
N ASP A 269 5.32 -6.66 22.49
CA ASP A 269 5.16 -7.25 21.13
C ASP A 269 3.84 -6.84 20.44
N GLN A 270 2.94 -6.16 21.17
CA GLN A 270 1.67 -5.67 20.62
C GLN A 270 1.82 -4.41 19.76
N HIS A 271 3.01 -3.79 19.79
CA HIS A 271 3.38 -2.73 18.85
C HIS A 271 3.85 -3.37 17.55
N PRO A 272 3.27 -3.00 16.39
CA PRO A 272 3.65 -3.61 15.14
C PRO A 272 5.09 -3.19 14.82
N HIS A 273 6.03 -4.11 15.01
CA HIS A 273 7.27 -4.10 14.24
C HIS A 273 6.88 -4.41 12.79
N CYS A 274 6.36 -3.41 12.08
CA CYS A 274 6.31 -3.47 10.62
C CYS A 274 7.76 -3.66 10.16
N ALA A 275 8.14 -4.90 9.85
CA ALA A 275 9.33 -5.20 9.10
C ALA A 275 9.09 -4.66 7.69
N LEU A 276 9.35 -3.36 7.52
CA LEU A 276 9.36 -2.72 6.22
C LEU A 276 10.56 -3.31 5.49
N LEU A 277 10.31 -4.34 4.69
CA LEU A 277 11.31 -4.96 3.82
C LEU A 277 11.56 -3.97 2.68
N VAL A 278 12.40 -2.96 2.95
CA VAL A 278 12.86 -2.01 1.94
C VAL A 278 13.82 -2.76 1.04
N SER A 279 13.30 -3.34 -0.04
CA SER A 279 14.13 -3.65 -1.20
C SER A 279 14.65 -2.33 -1.75
N VAL A 280 15.90 -2.00 -1.43
CA VAL A 280 16.61 -0.90 -2.10
C VAL A 280 16.99 -1.42 -3.47
N VAL A 281 16.10 -1.26 -4.44
CA VAL A 281 16.52 -1.23 -5.84
C VAL A 281 17.30 0.06 -6.00
N ALA A 282 18.63 -0.06 -6.06
CA ALA A 282 19.50 1.05 -6.38
C ALA A 282 19.27 1.43 -7.85
N HIS A 283 18.21 2.20 -8.11
CA HIS A 283 18.16 2.99 -9.32
C HIS A 283 19.27 4.02 -9.20
N THR A 284 20.36 3.82 -9.93
CA THR A 284 21.36 4.85 -10.22
C THR A 284 20.79 5.89 -11.16
N SER A 285 19.64 6.48 -10.79
CA SER A 285 19.24 7.78 -11.27
C SER A 285 19.51 8.72 -10.10
N THR A 286 20.30 9.74 -10.36
CA THR A 286 20.68 10.79 -9.41
C THR A 286 19.43 11.60 -9.04
N ASP A 287 18.56 11.03 -8.21
CA ASP A 287 17.49 11.77 -7.54
C ASP A 287 18.16 12.63 -6.47
N ARG A 288 18.77 13.72 -6.93
CA ARG A 288 19.21 14.81 -6.05
C ARG A 288 17.94 15.30 -5.35
N LEU A 289 18.03 15.54 -4.04
CA LEU A 289 16.98 16.25 -3.34
C LEU A 289 16.80 17.60 -4.05
N HIS A 290 15.72 17.76 -4.80
CA HIS A 290 15.46 19.00 -5.54
C HIS A 290 14.81 20.00 -4.57
N PRO A 291 15.35 21.23 -4.44
CA PRO A 291 14.82 22.26 -3.55
C PRO A 291 13.34 22.56 -3.81
N GLU A 292 12.93 22.50 -5.08
CA GLU A 292 11.57 22.78 -5.56
C GLU A 292 10.52 21.78 -5.08
N LYS A 293 10.93 20.59 -4.59
CA LYS A 293 10.01 19.59 -4.01
C LYS A 293 9.56 19.97 -2.60
N PHE A 294 10.14 21.01 -1.99
CA PHE A 294 9.83 21.44 -0.62
C PHE A 294 9.16 22.81 -0.62
N SER A 295 8.01 22.90 0.02
CA SER A 295 7.28 24.17 0.19
C SER A 295 7.86 25.11 1.26
N ASN A 296 8.87 24.64 2.01
CA ASN A 296 9.46 25.38 3.13
C ASN A 296 10.89 24.88 3.40
N ILE A 297 11.86 25.80 3.45
CA ILE A 297 13.27 25.48 3.69
C ILE A 297 13.54 24.87 5.08
N GLU A 298 12.78 25.25 6.12
CA GLU A 298 12.94 24.65 7.45
C GLU A 298 12.51 23.18 7.45
N ARG A 299 11.44 22.88 6.70
CA ARG A 299 11.00 21.49 6.50
C ARG A 299 12.06 20.71 5.75
N MET A 300 12.68 21.32 4.73
CA MET A 300 13.79 20.73 3.99
C MET A 300 14.98 20.41 4.92
N PHE A 301 15.43 21.35 5.76
CA PHE A 301 16.51 21.11 6.72
C PHE A 301 16.19 20.00 7.72
N ARG A 302 14.96 19.98 8.27
CA ARG A 302 14.53 18.91 9.19
C ARG A 302 14.52 17.53 8.52
N ILE A 303 13.99 17.43 7.30
CA ILE A 303 13.97 16.17 6.55
C ILE A 303 15.40 15.70 6.25
N SER A 304 16.26 16.61 5.78
CA SER A 304 17.66 16.28 5.50
C SER A 304 18.43 15.87 6.76
N ALA A 305 18.19 16.53 7.90
CA ALA A 305 18.78 16.14 9.18
C ALA A 305 18.36 14.73 9.60
N LEU A 306 17.09 14.36 9.40
CA LEU A 306 16.61 12.98 9.65
C LEU A 306 17.27 11.96 8.73
N CYS A 307 17.43 12.29 7.44
CA CYS A 307 18.13 11.43 6.48
C CYS A 307 19.60 11.23 6.88
N LEU A 308 20.31 12.29 7.27
CA LEU A 308 21.70 12.22 7.72
C LEU A 308 21.82 11.42 9.02
N ARG A 309 20.92 11.63 9.98
CA ARG A 309 20.85 10.83 11.22
C ARG A 309 20.64 9.36 10.92
N PHE A 310 19.73 9.03 10.00
CA PHE A 310 19.49 7.64 9.58
C PHE A 310 20.78 7.02 9.04
N VAL A 311 21.45 7.68 8.09
CA VAL A 311 22.74 7.21 7.52
C VAL A 311 23.79 7.01 8.62
N ARG A 312 23.89 7.94 9.58
CA ARG A 312 24.82 7.84 10.71
C ARG A 312 24.48 6.66 11.62
N ASN A 313 23.21 6.46 11.95
CA ASN A 313 22.75 5.37 12.80
C ASN A 313 22.94 4.00 12.13
N CYS A 314 22.78 3.90 10.81
CA CYS A 314 23.09 2.68 10.04
C CYS A 314 24.57 2.32 10.09
N ARG A 315 25.45 3.33 10.20
CA ARG A 315 26.91 3.15 10.30
C ARG A 315 27.41 3.01 11.74
N SER A 316 26.53 3.08 12.74
CA SER A 316 26.89 3.11 14.16
C SER A 316 26.38 1.87 14.90
N ALA A 317 27.16 1.40 15.87
CA ALA A 317 26.75 0.37 16.83
C ALA A 317 25.53 0.82 17.64
N ALA A 318 24.71 -0.14 18.12
CA ALA A 318 23.42 0.14 18.73
C ALA A 318 23.47 1.16 19.89
N GLY A 319 24.50 1.11 20.74
CA GLY A 319 24.67 2.04 21.86
C GLY A 319 25.00 3.49 21.48
N ASN A 320 25.47 3.73 20.25
CA ASN A 320 25.86 5.07 19.77
C ASN A 320 24.79 5.71 18.86
N ARG A 321 23.62 5.07 18.71
CA ARG A 321 22.56 5.56 17.84
C ARG A 321 21.85 6.75 18.48
N ARG A 322 21.67 7.82 17.71
CA ARG A 322 20.93 9.01 18.14
C ARG A 322 19.43 8.78 18.00
N SER A 323 18.66 9.12 19.03
CA SER A 323 17.19 9.06 19.04
C SER A 323 16.61 10.35 19.67
N GLY A 324 15.30 10.57 19.55
CA GLY A 324 14.63 11.77 20.09
C GLY A 324 14.54 12.96 19.12
N PRO A 325 14.29 14.19 19.62
CA PRO A 325 14.19 15.41 18.80
C PRO A 325 15.48 15.71 18.01
N LEU A 326 15.37 16.49 16.92
CA LEU A 326 16.54 16.97 16.17
C LEU A 326 17.32 17.98 17.00
N THR A 327 18.64 17.81 17.05
CA THR A 327 19.56 18.76 17.69
C THR A 327 19.88 19.92 16.76
N ALA A 328 20.33 21.05 17.32
CA ALA A 328 20.78 22.20 16.53
C ALA A 328 21.95 21.82 15.60
N GLU A 329 22.89 21.00 16.09
CA GLU A 329 24.01 20.48 15.30
C GLU A 329 23.54 19.71 14.05
N GLU A 330 22.52 18.87 14.17
CA GLU A 330 22.00 18.10 13.03
C GLU A 330 21.30 18.98 11.99
N LEU A 331 20.69 20.08 12.44
CA LEU A 331 20.10 21.07 11.54
C LEU A 331 21.18 21.90 10.84
N ASP A 332 22.25 22.28 11.54
CA ASP A 332 23.40 22.97 10.97
C ASP A 332 24.13 22.10 9.93
N GLU A 333 24.33 20.82 10.23
CA GLU A 333 24.89 19.85 9.27
C GLU A 333 24.01 19.75 7.99
N ALA A 334 22.69 19.69 8.16
CA ALA A 334 21.75 19.66 7.04
C ALA A 334 21.81 20.95 6.22
N GLU A 335 21.83 22.12 6.86
CA GLU A 335 21.95 23.42 6.20
C GLU A 335 23.23 23.51 5.37
N VAL A 336 24.37 23.06 5.91
CA VAL A 336 25.67 23.05 5.20
C VAL A 336 25.61 22.20 3.92
N VAL A 337 24.93 21.05 3.94
CA VAL A 337 24.76 20.20 2.75
C VAL A 337 24.06 20.96 1.63
N TRP A 338 22.97 21.65 1.95
CA TRP A 338 22.20 22.41 0.97
C TRP A 338 22.93 23.63 0.46
N VAL A 339 23.68 24.32 1.31
CA VAL A 339 24.51 25.47 0.93
C VAL A 339 25.65 25.07 -0.02
N ARG A 340 26.10 23.81 0.01
CA ARG A 340 27.15 23.32 -0.92
C ARG A 340 26.63 23.07 -2.34
N ILE A 341 25.35 22.76 -2.52
CA ILE A 341 24.78 22.41 -3.84
C ILE A 341 24.82 23.60 -4.81
N PRO A 342 24.25 24.80 -4.49
CA PRO A 342 24.30 25.97 -5.37
C PRO A 342 25.71 26.37 -5.72
N LYS A 343 26.65 26.19 -4.79
CA LYS A 343 28.05 26.58 -4.99
C LYS A 343 28.75 25.69 -6.01
N LYS A 344 28.54 24.37 -5.90
CA LYS A 344 29.09 23.41 -6.86
C LYS A 344 28.48 23.56 -8.25
N GLU A 345 27.23 23.98 -8.34
CA GLU A 345 26.53 24.12 -9.62
C GLU A 345 26.77 25.49 -10.26
N GLY A 346 26.71 26.58 -9.48
CA GLY A 346 26.86 27.96 -9.96
C GLY A 346 28.30 28.45 -10.11
N PHE A 347 29.25 27.92 -9.32
CA PHE A 347 30.68 28.31 -9.37
C PHE A 347 31.59 27.15 -9.72
N ARG A 348 31.07 26.19 -10.50
CA ARG A 348 31.78 24.95 -10.82
C ARG A 348 33.15 25.19 -11.44
N ARG A 349 33.21 26.07 -12.45
CA ARG A 349 34.45 26.38 -13.18
C ARG A 349 35.47 27.08 -12.28
N GLU A 350 35.01 28.00 -11.45
CA GLU A 350 35.80 28.78 -10.50
C GLU A 350 36.42 27.90 -9.41
N ILE A 351 35.64 26.95 -8.87
CA ILE A 351 36.11 26.00 -7.85
C ILE A 351 37.11 25.01 -8.46
N GLU A 352 36.81 24.44 -9.63
CA GLU A 352 37.70 23.49 -10.33
C GLU A 352 39.04 24.14 -10.73
N THR A 353 39.02 25.39 -11.20
CA THR A 353 40.24 26.15 -11.54
C THR A 353 41.11 26.42 -10.32
N THR A 354 40.51 26.71 -9.16
CA THR A 354 41.24 27.01 -7.92
C THR A 354 41.87 25.76 -7.30
N LEU A 355 41.19 24.60 -7.37
CA LEU A 355 41.70 23.33 -6.83
C LEU A 355 42.90 22.79 -7.62
N ASN A 356 42.95 22.98 -8.94
CA ASN A 356 44.02 22.47 -9.80
C ASN A 356 45.37 23.19 -9.63
N VAL A 357 45.42 24.35 -8.99
CA VAL A 357 46.63 25.19 -8.90
C VAL A 357 47.40 24.99 -7.58
N ASN A 358 46.96 24.11 -6.67
CA ASN A 358 47.59 23.85 -5.36
C ASN A 358 47.90 25.11 -4.52
N SER A 359 47.21 26.23 -4.79
CA SER A 359 47.35 27.48 -4.03
C SER A 359 46.11 27.66 -3.16
N TRP A 360 46.20 27.15 -1.93
CA TRP A 360 45.16 27.18 -0.90
C TRP A 360 44.87 28.59 -0.33
N ARG A 361 45.35 29.67 -0.97
CA ARG A 361 45.26 31.04 -0.44
C ARG A 361 44.62 32.09 -1.35
N THR A 362 44.51 31.84 -2.65
CA THR A 362 43.92 32.84 -3.57
C THR A 362 43.23 32.13 -4.73
N ALA A 363 41.92 32.31 -4.87
CA ALA A 363 41.21 31.81 -6.04
C ALA A 363 41.76 32.49 -7.29
N VAL A 364 42.39 31.71 -8.19
CA VAL A 364 42.86 32.20 -9.49
C VAL A 364 41.64 32.25 -10.41
N LEU A 365 40.78 33.22 -10.16
CA LEU A 365 39.63 33.50 -11.01
C LEU A 365 40.09 34.26 -12.24
N GLY A 366 39.52 33.95 -13.41
CA GLY A 366 39.79 34.70 -14.64
C GLY A 366 39.49 36.19 -14.43
N ALA A 367 40.25 37.07 -15.09
CA ALA A 367 40.21 38.53 -14.93
C ALA A 367 38.81 39.17 -15.12
N GLN A 368 37.83 38.42 -15.65
CA GLN A 368 36.45 38.84 -15.88
C GLN A 368 35.47 38.41 -14.78
N SER A 369 35.91 37.67 -13.75
CA SER A 369 35.00 37.18 -12.70
C SER A 369 34.61 38.30 -11.73
N ARG A 370 33.30 38.51 -11.56
CA ARG A 370 32.72 39.47 -10.59
C ARG A 370 33.12 39.17 -9.15
N LEU A 371 33.47 37.91 -8.87
CA LEU A 371 33.84 37.45 -7.52
C LEU A 371 35.21 37.97 -7.07
N LEU A 372 36.09 38.41 -7.99
CA LEU A 372 37.41 38.95 -7.65
C LEU A 372 37.33 40.14 -6.68
N GLN A 373 36.27 40.94 -6.76
CA GLN A 373 36.03 42.08 -5.86
C GLN A 373 35.84 41.64 -4.40
N LEU A 374 35.46 40.38 -4.16
CA LEU A 374 35.20 39.81 -2.84
C LEU A 374 36.44 39.14 -2.21
N SER A 375 37.61 39.23 -2.86
CA SER A 375 38.84 38.55 -2.44
C SER A 375 38.60 37.07 -2.04
N PRO A 376 38.02 36.25 -2.93
CA PRO A 376 37.45 34.98 -2.55
C PRO A 376 38.53 33.93 -2.28
N TYR A 377 38.29 33.09 -1.28
CA TYR A 377 39.17 31.96 -0.95
C TYR A 377 38.35 30.71 -0.63
N LEU A 378 38.98 29.54 -0.72
CA LEU A 378 38.38 28.26 -0.34
C LEU A 378 38.73 27.93 1.11
N ASP A 379 37.73 27.57 1.91
CA ASP A 379 37.95 27.00 3.24
C ASP A 379 38.33 25.52 3.19
N GLU A 380 38.63 24.93 4.35
CA GLU A 380 38.96 23.50 4.50
C GLU A 380 37.84 22.57 3.99
N ALA A 381 36.60 23.06 3.96
CA ALA A 381 35.45 22.35 3.43
C ALA A 381 35.25 22.57 1.91
N ALA A 382 36.24 23.12 1.21
CA ALA A 382 36.18 23.48 -0.21
C ALA A 382 34.99 24.42 -0.54
N THR A 383 34.69 25.33 0.38
CA THR A 383 33.62 26.32 0.23
C THR A 383 34.19 27.69 -0.12
N LEU A 384 33.67 28.30 -1.17
CA LEU A 384 34.05 29.66 -1.56
C LEU A 384 33.49 30.68 -0.57
N ARG A 385 34.36 31.48 0.04
CA ARG A 385 34.04 32.50 1.04
C ARG A 385 34.60 33.85 0.67
N VAL A 386 33.95 34.90 1.17
CA VAL A 386 34.41 36.28 1.05
C VAL A 386 35.64 36.49 1.93
N GLY A 387 36.72 37.01 1.36
CA GLY A 387 37.91 37.46 2.10
C GLY A 387 37.87 38.97 2.37
N GLY A 388 38.91 39.50 3.00
CA GLY A 388 39.13 40.95 3.10
C GLY A 388 39.22 41.51 4.51
N ARG A 389 38.70 42.74 4.69
CA ARG A 389 39.09 43.63 5.81
C ARG A 389 38.57 43.22 7.20
N LEU A 390 37.58 42.34 7.27
CA LEU A 390 36.97 41.88 8.53
C LEU A 390 37.81 40.85 9.30
N VAL A 391 38.94 40.39 8.75
CA VAL A 391 39.83 39.39 9.37
C VAL A 391 40.26 39.80 10.79
N ARG A 392 40.49 41.10 11.04
CA ARG A 392 40.95 41.62 12.34
C ARG A 392 39.81 41.96 13.33
N SER A 393 38.55 41.71 12.97
CA SER A 393 37.42 41.98 13.87
C SER A 393 37.26 40.90 14.95
N HIS A 394 36.46 41.15 15.98
CA HIS A 394 36.07 40.15 16.99
C HIS A 394 34.84 39.32 16.58
N LEU A 395 34.41 39.40 15.32
CA LEU A 395 33.22 38.70 14.82
C LEU A 395 33.46 37.19 14.67
N PRO A 396 32.39 36.37 14.68
CA PRO A 396 32.46 34.95 14.37
C PRO A 396 33.04 34.68 12.97
N PRO A 397 33.69 33.53 12.73
CA PRO A 397 34.29 33.20 11.44
C PRO A 397 33.29 33.25 10.26
N SER A 398 32.04 32.87 10.48
CA SER A 398 30.99 32.90 9.45
C SER A 398 30.63 34.31 9.00
N GLU A 399 30.77 35.30 9.88
CA GLU A 399 30.44 36.71 9.61
C GLU A 399 31.66 37.47 9.06
N LYS A 400 32.87 37.07 9.47
CA LYS A 400 34.12 37.53 8.85
C LYS A 400 34.23 37.09 7.40
N HIS A 401 33.83 35.84 7.16
CA HIS A 401 34.02 35.15 5.89
C HIS A 401 32.71 34.47 5.45
N PRO A 402 31.69 35.28 5.10
CA PRO A 402 30.42 34.74 4.66
C PRO A 402 30.60 33.90 3.40
N ALA A 403 29.78 32.86 3.32
CA ALA A 403 29.84 31.89 2.25
C ALA A 403 29.19 32.47 0.97
N ILE A 404 29.89 32.42 -0.16
CA ILE A 404 29.41 33.03 -1.41
C ILE A 404 28.34 32.13 -2.04
N LEU A 405 27.18 32.70 -2.39
CA LEU A 405 26.05 32.03 -3.03
C LEU A 405 25.74 32.70 -4.38
N PRO A 406 25.41 31.91 -5.43
CA PRO A 406 24.96 32.45 -6.69
C PRO A 406 23.56 33.06 -6.57
N SER A 407 23.36 34.24 -7.16
CA SER A 407 22.06 34.95 -7.16
C SER A 407 20.96 34.25 -7.97
N ASP A 408 21.32 33.45 -8.96
CA ASP A 408 20.42 32.81 -9.93
C ASP A 408 20.00 31.38 -9.54
N HIS A 409 20.15 30.99 -8.27
CA HIS A 409 19.86 29.64 -7.80
C HIS A 409 18.63 29.58 -6.89
N GLY A 410 17.77 28.56 -7.09
CA GLY A 410 16.52 28.37 -6.32
C GLY A 410 16.72 28.35 -4.80
N ILE A 411 17.72 27.61 -4.30
CA ILE A 411 18.08 27.59 -2.87
C ILE A 411 18.43 28.99 -2.33
N THR A 412 19.13 29.82 -3.11
CA THR A 412 19.49 31.19 -2.67
C THR A 412 18.22 32.01 -2.44
N ARG A 413 17.23 31.89 -3.34
CA ARG A 413 15.92 32.52 -3.17
C ARG A 413 15.19 32.02 -1.92
N GLU A 414 15.16 30.72 -1.70
CA GLU A 414 14.52 30.12 -0.52
C GLU A 414 15.21 30.56 0.79
N LEU A 415 16.54 30.69 0.80
CA LEU A 415 17.28 31.23 1.95
C LEU A 415 16.89 32.69 2.22
N ILE A 416 16.76 33.54 1.19
CA ILE A 416 16.30 34.92 1.36
C ILE A 416 14.91 34.95 2.01
N VAL A 417 13.97 34.14 1.50
CA VAL A 417 12.61 34.05 2.04
C VAL A 417 12.64 33.57 3.50
N HIS A 418 13.50 32.61 3.84
CA HIS A 418 13.64 32.13 5.20
C HIS A 418 14.14 33.19 6.18
N PHE A 419 15.20 33.92 5.83
CA PHE A 419 15.69 35.02 6.65
C PHE A 419 14.65 36.14 6.78
N HIS A 420 13.94 36.45 5.70
CA HIS A 420 12.85 37.43 5.71
C HIS A 420 11.71 37.03 6.66
N LEU A 421 11.28 35.76 6.62
CA LEU A 421 10.22 35.24 7.49
C LEU A 421 10.65 35.16 8.96
N ARG A 422 11.89 34.72 9.24
CA ARG A 422 12.44 34.68 10.60
C ARG A 422 12.57 36.05 11.25
N GLN A 423 12.79 37.08 10.45
CA GLN A 423 12.83 38.47 10.89
C GLN A 423 11.44 39.14 10.85
N LEU A 424 10.36 38.35 10.76
CA LEU A 424 8.97 38.83 10.75
C LEU A 424 8.71 39.87 9.66
N HIS A 425 9.15 39.56 8.43
CA HIS A 425 9.01 40.41 7.25
C HIS A 425 9.80 41.73 7.31
N ALA A 426 10.94 41.74 8.00
CA ALA A 426 11.84 42.89 8.04
C ALA A 426 12.21 43.40 6.63
N GLY A 427 12.45 44.71 6.53
CA GLY A 427 12.83 45.37 5.29
C GLY A 427 14.08 44.77 4.64
N ALA A 428 14.26 45.04 3.34
CA ALA A 428 15.33 44.44 2.54
C ALA A 428 16.73 44.65 3.13
N ALA A 429 17.02 45.85 3.66
CA ALA A 429 18.31 46.18 4.26
C ALA A 429 18.62 45.31 5.50
N GLN A 430 17.61 45.09 6.36
CA GLN A 430 17.76 44.28 7.56
C GLN A 430 17.88 42.79 7.22
N THR A 431 17.03 42.28 6.34
CA THR A 431 17.10 40.88 5.87
C THR A 431 18.48 40.58 5.28
N LEU A 432 19.00 41.50 4.47
CA LEU A 432 20.31 41.38 3.84
C LEU A 432 21.47 41.51 4.85
N ALA A 433 21.35 42.38 5.86
CA ALA A 433 22.32 42.48 6.94
C ALA A 433 22.40 41.17 7.75
N THR A 434 21.25 40.58 8.13
CA THR A 434 21.20 39.29 8.82
C THR A 434 21.75 38.17 7.95
N MET A 435 21.38 38.13 6.66
CA MET A 435 21.90 37.12 5.75
C MET A 435 23.42 37.21 5.58
N ARG A 436 23.98 38.43 5.52
CA ARG A 436 25.43 38.70 5.43
C ARG A 436 26.25 38.19 6.60
N GLN A 437 25.63 37.88 7.74
CA GLN A 437 26.32 37.23 8.87
C GLN A 437 26.76 35.80 8.55
N ARG A 438 26.19 35.18 7.50
CA ARG A 438 26.51 33.79 7.11
C ARG A 438 26.74 33.63 5.61
N TYR A 439 26.07 34.41 4.77
CA TYR A 439 26.04 34.24 3.31
C TYR A 439 26.19 35.56 2.56
N TRP A 440 26.95 35.52 1.46
CA TRP A 440 27.09 36.63 0.53
C TRP A 440 26.50 36.24 -0.82
N ILE A 441 25.46 36.94 -1.28
CA ILE A 441 24.87 36.72 -2.60
C ILE A 441 25.71 37.49 -3.64
N ALA A 442 26.18 36.80 -4.67
CA ALA A 442 27.04 37.35 -5.72
C ALA A 442 26.34 37.49 -7.08
#